data_AF-A0A5R2N3X8-F1
#
_entry.id   AF-A0A5R2N3X8-F1
#
_cell.length_a   1.000
_cell.length_b   1.000
_cell.length_c   1.000
_cell.angle_alpha   90.00
_cell.angle_beta   90.00
_cell.angle_gamma   90.00
#
_symmetry.space_group_name_H-M   'P 1'
#
loop_
_entity.id
_entity.type
_entity.pdbx_description
1 polymer ?
#
loop_
_entity_poly.entity_id
_entity_poly.type
_entity_poly.pdbx_seq_one_letter_code
_entity_poly.pdbx_strand_id
1 'polypeptide(L)'
;GVGRAIAHTNFKLTWTRDYQPRAGACVLVSAKPRLIMTYTLPSPSSPLPTAIQKNWEVFLAGVSAHEKVHGATIVDMVRKIEAVTVGLTVADDPKCSKIRAEMTRRLAALSQAQRQASRDFDRVELGQGGNLQKLILALVNGG
;
A
#
# COMPACT_ATOMS: atom_id res chain seq x y z
N GLY A 1 -4.19 -17.22 2.73
CA GLY A 1 -5.25 -17.50 1.76
C GLY A 1 -5.38 -16.31 0.84
N VAL A 2 -5.36 -16.53 -0.47
CA VAL A 2 -5.75 -15.49 -1.42
C VAL A 2 -7.26 -15.34 -1.25
N GLY A 3 -7.69 -14.32 -0.52
CA GLY A 3 -9.09 -13.94 -0.50
C GLY A 3 -9.51 -13.67 -1.94
N ARG A 4 -10.73 -14.08 -2.32
CA ARG A 4 -11.31 -13.79 -3.64
C ARG A 4 -11.65 -12.29 -3.72
N ALA A 5 -10.63 -11.45 -3.85
CA ALA A 5 -10.81 -10.01 -4.03
C ALA A 5 -11.05 -9.71 -5.52
N ILE A 6 -12.05 -8.87 -5.82
CA ILE A 6 -12.43 -8.49 -7.20
C ILE A 6 -11.39 -7.52 -7.81
N ALA A 7 -10.72 -6.75 -6.95
CA ALA A 7 -9.58 -5.90 -7.27
C ALA A 7 -8.58 -5.94 -6.11
N HIS A 8 -7.33 -5.58 -6.37
CA HIS A 8 -6.35 -5.36 -5.31
C HIS A 8 -5.16 -4.52 -5.80
N THR A 9 -4.55 -3.83 -4.84
CA THR A 9 -3.30 -3.11 -5.02
C THR A 9 -2.15 -3.92 -4.46
N ASN A 10 -1.11 -4.12 -5.26
CA ASN A 10 0.14 -4.75 -4.86
C ASN A 10 1.32 -3.80 -5.10
N PHE A 11 2.44 -4.06 -4.44
CA PHE A 11 3.64 -3.25 -4.64
C PHE A 11 4.92 -4.04 -4.45
N LYS A 12 5.98 -3.59 -5.13
CA LYS A 12 7.36 -3.98 -4.87
C LYS A 12 8.13 -2.76 -4.41
N LEU A 13 8.71 -2.85 -3.21
CA LEU A 13 9.50 -1.80 -2.61
C LEU A 13 10.93 -2.28 -2.39
N THR A 14 11.89 -1.64 -3.05
CA THR A 14 13.32 -1.83 -2.80
C THR A 14 13.96 -0.53 -2.34
N TRP A 15 15.15 -0.61 -1.74
CA TRP A 15 15.84 0.53 -1.16
C TRP A 15 17.32 0.50 -1.52
N THR A 16 17.86 1.66 -1.91
CA THR A 16 19.30 1.92 -1.90
C THR A 16 19.62 2.70 -0.62
N ARG A 17 20.47 2.14 0.24
CA ARG A 17 20.78 2.71 1.56
C ARG A 17 22.28 2.94 1.71
N ASP A 18 22.64 4.07 2.30
CA ASP A 18 24.01 4.42 2.62
C ASP A 18 24.21 4.42 4.14
N TYR A 19 24.85 3.36 4.64
CA TYR A 19 25.21 3.23 6.04
C TYR A 19 26.69 3.58 6.21
N GLN A 20 26.99 4.55 7.07
CA GLN A 20 28.35 5.01 7.30
C GLN A 20 28.74 4.86 8.78
N PRO A 21 29.78 4.07 9.09
CA PRO A 21 30.41 4.11 10.40
C PRO A 21 31.01 5.51 10.68
N ARG A 22 30.75 6.07 11.87
CA ARG A 22 31.27 7.37 12.32
C ARG A 22 31.61 7.32 13.80
N ALA A 23 32.88 7.51 14.15
CA ALA A 23 33.35 7.58 15.54
C ALA A 23 32.80 6.44 16.44
N GLY A 24 32.87 5.18 15.98
CA GLY A 24 32.36 4.02 16.71
C GLY A 24 30.84 3.79 16.61
N ALA A 25 30.07 4.75 16.12
CA ALA A 25 28.65 4.63 15.78
C ALA A 25 28.46 4.23 14.30
N CYS A 26 27.20 4.01 13.89
CA CYS A 26 26.80 3.97 12.49
C CYS A 26 25.59 4.87 12.23
N VAL A 27 25.60 5.56 11.09
CA VAL A 27 24.56 6.49 10.64
C VAL A 27 23.97 6.01 9.32
N LEU A 28 22.64 6.06 9.16
CA LEU A 28 21.99 5.95 7.85
C LEU A 28 21.96 7.33 7.18
N VAL A 29 22.90 7.61 6.29
CA VAL A 29 23.06 8.92 5.64
C VAL A 29 21.99 9.16 4.59
N SER A 30 21.61 8.12 3.84
CA SER A 30 20.51 8.22 2.87
C SER A 30 19.78 6.89 2.70
N ALA A 31 18.50 6.99 2.34
CA ALA A 31 17.66 5.85 1.97
C ALA A 31 16.78 6.26 0.79
N LYS A 32 17.08 5.77 -0.40
CA LYS A 32 16.35 6.07 -1.63
C LYS A 32 15.40 4.91 -1.96
N PRO A 33 14.08 5.12 -1.94
CA PRO A 33 13.13 4.07 -2.28
C PRO A 33 13.00 3.91 -3.79
N ARG A 34 12.74 2.68 -4.21
CA ARG A 34 12.16 2.36 -5.52
C ARG A 34 10.85 1.62 -5.26
N LEU A 35 9.74 2.33 -5.46
CA LEU A 35 8.39 1.81 -5.31
C LEU A 35 7.81 1.54 -6.70
N ILE A 36 7.38 0.30 -6.94
CA ILE A 36 6.60 -0.09 -8.11
C ILE A 36 5.24 -0.53 -7.59
N MET A 37 4.17 0.08 -8.08
CA MET A 37 2.80 -0.19 -7.67
C MET A 37 2.02 -0.82 -8.83
N THR A 38 1.27 -1.87 -8.52
CA THR A 38 0.47 -2.62 -9.48
C THR A 38 -0.97 -2.63 -9.01
N TYR A 39 -1.87 -2.20 -9.88
CA TYR A 39 -3.31 -2.24 -9.64
C TYR A 39 -3.92 -3.36 -10.49
N THR A 40 -4.62 -4.29 -9.85
CA THR A 40 -5.41 -5.31 -10.53
C THR A 40 -6.88 -4.93 -10.44
N LEU A 41 -7.50 -4.71 -11.59
CA LEU A 41 -8.91 -4.32 -11.73
C LEU A 41 -9.69 -5.41 -12.47
N PRO A 42 -11.01 -5.54 -12.23
CA PRO A 42 -11.83 -6.52 -12.92
C PRO A 42 -12.07 -6.11 -14.38
N SER A 43 -12.25 -7.11 -15.24
CA SER A 43 -12.63 -6.92 -16.65
C SER A 43 -13.75 -7.89 -17.01
N PRO A 44 -14.72 -7.51 -17.85
CA PRO A 44 -15.69 -8.45 -18.41
C PRO A 44 -14.96 -9.50 -19.25
N SER A 45 -15.46 -10.75 -19.24
CA SER A 45 -14.94 -11.84 -20.07
C SER A 45 -15.47 -11.81 -21.51
N SER A 46 -16.52 -11.03 -21.75
CA SER A 46 -17.17 -10.82 -23.05
C SER A 46 -17.80 -9.42 -23.08
N PRO A 47 -18.18 -8.90 -24.26
CA PRO A 47 -18.94 -7.65 -24.36
C PRO A 47 -20.19 -7.70 -23.47
N LEU A 48 -20.46 -6.59 -22.78
CA LEU A 48 -21.64 -6.46 -21.93
C LEU A 48 -22.84 -5.96 -22.75
N PRO A 49 -24.08 -6.38 -22.42
CA PRO A 49 -25.28 -5.75 -22.97
C PRO A 49 -25.30 -4.25 -22.64
N THR A 50 -25.82 -3.44 -23.54
CA THR A 50 -25.88 -1.97 -23.39
C THR A 50 -26.55 -1.54 -22.08
N ALA A 51 -27.56 -2.29 -21.62
CA ALA A 51 -28.25 -2.05 -20.35
C ALA A 51 -27.31 -2.11 -19.12
N ILE A 52 -26.29 -2.98 -19.16
CA ILE A 52 -25.34 -3.19 -18.04
C ILE A 52 -24.09 -2.32 -18.16
N GLN A 53 -23.73 -1.93 -19.40
CA GLN A 53 -22.48 -1.26 -19.69
C GLN A 53 -22.26 0.02 -18.86
N LYS A 54 -23.30 0.85 -18.73
CA LYS A 54 -23.22 2.09 -17.94
C LYS A 54 -22.93 1.82 -16.46
N ASN A 55 -23.60 0.83 -15.86
CA ASN A 55 -23.39 0.48 -14.46
C ASN A 55 -22.01 -0.14 -14.24
N TRP A 56 -21.52 -0.91 -15.21
CA TRP A 56 -20.17 -1.46 -15.19
C TRP A 56 -19.09 -0.38 -15.19
N GLU A 57 -19.22 0.63 -16.05
CA GLU A 57 -18.26 1.75 -16.12
C GLU A 57 -18.19 2.52 -14.79
N VAL A 58 -19.34 2.79 -14.17
CA VAL A 58 -19.41 3.45 -12.85
C VAL A 58 -18.79 2.57 -11.76
N PHE A 59 -19.10 1.28 -11.76
CA PHE A 59 -18.50 0.31 -10.83
C PHE A 59 -16.98 0.26 -10.98
N LEU A 60 -16.47 0.11 -12.20
CA LEU A 60 -15.03 0.02 -12.49
C LEU A 60 -14.30 1.31 -12.09
N ALA A 61 -14.89 2.48 -12.34
CA ALA A 61 -14.35 3.76 -11.92
C ALA A 61 -14.24 3.86 -10.39
N GLY A 62 -15.27 3.42 -9.67
CA GLY A 62 -15.26 3.40 -8.20
C GLY A 62 -14.26 2.41 -7.62
N VAL A 63 -14.15 1.20 -8.18
CA VAL A 63 -13.12 0.22 -7.81
C VAL A 63 -11.71 0.76 -8.07
N SER A 64 -11.48 1.41 -9.23
CA SER A 64 -10.20 2.07 -9.52
C SER A 64 -9.87 3.16 -8.50
N ALA A 65 -10.86 3.98 -8.11
CA ALA A 65 -10.68 5.01 -7.09
C ALA A 65 -10.36 4.42 -5.71
N HIS A 66 -11.04 3.35 -5.33
CA HIS A 66 -10.78 2.60 -4.09
C HIS A 66 -9.33 2.08 -4.05
N GLU A 67 -8.88 1.42 -5.10
CA GLU A 67 -7.50 0.91 -5.17
C GLU A 67 -6.45 2.03 -5.11
N LYS A 68 -6.74 3.21 -5.68
CA LYS A 68 -5.85 4.37 -5.56
C LYS A 68 -5.68 4.86 -4.12
N VAL A 69 -6.68 4.68 -3.25
CA VAL A 69 -6.55 4.99 -1.82
C VAL A 69 -5.53 4.05 -1.18
N HIS A 70 -5.60 2.74 -1.43
CA HIS A 70 -4.55 1.82 -0.98
C HIS A 70 -3.17 2.24 -1.46
N GLY A 71 -3.05 2.60 -2.74
CA GLY A 71 -1.81 3.10 -3.30
C GLY A 71 -1.26 4.34 -2.58
N ALA A 72 -2.12 5.31 -2.26
CA ALA A 72 -1.73 6.48 -1.50
C ALA A 72 -1.24 6.13 -0.08
N THR A 73 -1.87 5.16 0.60
CA THR A 73 -1.40 4.70 1.92
C THR A 73 -0.03 4.03 1.87
N ILE A 74 0.30 3.32 0.78
CA ILE A 74 1.62 2.72 0.57
C ILE A 74 2.67 3.82 0.35
N VAL A 75 2.36 4.85 -0.44
CA VAL A 75 3.25 6.01 -0.64
C VAL A 75 3.51 6.73 0.68
N ASP A 76 2.48 6.94 1.51
CA ASP A 76 2.62 7.55 2.83
C ASP A 76 3.50 6.70 3.77
N MET A 77 3.32 5.38 3.77
CA MET A 77 4.20 4.46 4.52
C MET A 77 5.67 4.62 4.10
N VAL A 78 5.95 4.71 2.78
CA VAL A 78 7.33 4.89 2.27
C VAL A 78 7.92 6.22 2.76
N ARG A 79 7.17 7.32 2.67
CA ARG A 79 7.60 8.64 3.16
C ARG A 79 7.88 8.62 4.66
N LYS A 80 7.03 7.96 5.45
CA LYS A 80 7.25 7.77 6.90
C LYS A 80 8.51 6.97 7.18
N ILE A 81 8.79 5.91 6.42
CA ILE A 81 10.03 5.15 6.55
C ILE A 81 11.23 6.08 6.30
N GLU A 82 11.24 6.87 5.22
CA GLU A 82 12.33 7.82 4.95
C GLU A 82 12.52 8.79 6.11
N ALA A 83 11.44 9.43 6.55
CA ALA A 83 11.47 10.45 7.59
C ALA A 83 12.03 9.95 8.93
N VAL A 84 11.73 8.71 9.32
CA VAL A 84 12.16 8.17 10.63
C VAL A 84 13.48 7.40 10.59
N THR A 85 14.08 7.25 9.41
CA THR A 85 15.30 6.43 9.24
C THR A 85 16.49 7.22 8.70
N VAL A 86 16.30 8.18 7.80
CA VAL A 86 17.41 9.02 7.33
C VAL A 86 17.93 9.86 8.50
N GLY A 87 19.25 9.84 8.70
CA GLY A 87 19.91 10.45 9.86
C GLY A 87 19.91 9.60 11.13
N LEU A 88 19.23 8.44 11.14
CA LEU A 88 19.27 7.51 12.28
C LEU A 88 20.71 7.15 12.59
N THR A 89 21.10 7.33 13.86
CA THR A 89 22.43 7.03 14.38
C THR A 89 22.31 6.01 15.51
N VAL A 90 23.15 4.97 15.48
CA VAL A 90 23.24 3.96 16.54
C VAL A 90 24.68 3.90 17.04
N ALA A 91 24.85 4.12 18.34
CA ALA A 91 26.15 4.05 19.00
C ALA A 91 26.70 2.63 19.08
N ASP A 92 28.03 2.50 19.25
CA ASP A 92 28.75 1.24 19.39
C ASP A 92 28.40 0.23 18.28
N ASP A 93 28.34 0.72 17.04
CA ASP A 93 27.93 -0.04 15.86
C ASP A 93 28.90 0.13 14.67
N PRO A 94 30.22 -0.10 14.85
CA PRO A 94 31.20 0.13 13.78
C PRO A 94 30.98 -0.78 12.54
N LYS A 95 30.19 -1.85 12.66
CA LYS A 95 29.83 -2.77 11.56
C LYS A 95 28.43 -2.52 11.00
N CYS A 96 27.71 -1.49 11.49
CA CYS A 96 26.34 -1.18 11.10
C CYS A 96 25.37 -2.37 11.23
N SER A 97 25.59 -3.27 12.20
CA SER A 97 24.70 -4.42 12.43
C SER A 97 23.52 -4.04 13.31
N LYS A 98 23.74 -3.25 14.37
CA LYS A 98 22.68 -2.81 15.29
C LYS A 98 21.68 -1.89 14.59
N ILE A 99 22.16 -0.94 13.79
CA ILE A 99 21.29 -0.04 13.02
C ILE A 99 20.42 -0.81 12.02
N ARG A 100 20.94 -1.88 11.39
CA ARG A 100 20.14 -2.70 10.47
C ARG A 100 19.01 -3.47 11.19
N ALA A 101 19.27 -3.95 12.41
CA ALA A 101 18.24 -4.57 13.24
C ALA A 101 17.16 -3.54 13.64
N GLU A 102 17.58 -2.35 14.08
CA GLU A 102 16.67 -1.26 14.42
C GLU A 102 15.84 -0.78 13.22
N MET A 103 16.46 -0.68 12.04
CA MET A 103 15.77 -0.42 10.78
C MET A 103 14.68 -1.46 10.52
N THR A 104 15.02 -2.75 10.62
CA THR A 104 14.06 -3.85 10.41
C THR A 104 12.87 -3.72 11.35
N ARG A 105 13.11 -3.40 12.63
CA ARG A 105 12.06 -3.19 13.63
C ARG A 105 11.13 -2.03 13.27
N ARG A 106 11.69 -0.86 12.91
CA ARG A 106 10.90 0.33 12.50
C ARG A 106 10.07 0.07 11.26
N LEU A 107 10.67 -0.58 10.27
CA LEU A 107 10.00 -0.95 9.02
C LEU A 107 8.82 -1.90 9.29
N ALA A 108 9.02 -2.93 10.13
CA ALA A 108 7.97 -3.87 10.47
C ALA A 108 6.75 -3.18 11.11
N ALA A 109 6.98 -2.25 12.04
CA ALA A 109 5.92 -1.48 12.68
C ALA A 109 5.14 -0.63 11.67
N LEU A 110 5.83 0.10 10.78
CA LEU A 110 5.20 0.93 9.75
C LEU A 110 4.42 0.09 8.73
N SER A 111 4.94 -1.06 8.32
CA SER A 111 4.23 -2.00 7.45
C SER A 111 3.02 -2.66 8.12
N GLN A 112 3.04 -2.87 9.43
CA GLN A 112 1.86 -3.33 10.17
C GLN A 112 0.80 -2.24 10.24
N ALA A 113 1.18 -1.00 10.55
CA ALA A 113 0.28 0.15 10.58
C ALA A 113 -0.40 0.38 9.22
N GLN A 114 0.36 0.35 8.12
CA GLN A 114 -0.20 0.46 6.76
C GLN A 114 -1.23 -0.65 6.48
N ARG A 115 -0.90 -1.90 6.80
CA ARG A 115 -1.82 -3.03 6.60
C ARG A 115 -3.09 -2.90 7.45
N GLN A 116 -2.98 -2.37 8.66
CA GLN A 116 -4.16 -2.11 9.50
C GLN A 116 -5.04 -1.02 8.91
N ALA A 117 -4.45 0.12 8.52
CA ALA A 117 -5.18 1.21 7.87
C ALA A 117 -5.90 0.74 6.58
N SER A 118 -5.24 -0.12 5.80
CA SER A 118 -5.85 -0.74 4.61
C SER A 118 -7.10 -1.54 4.98
N ARG A 119 -7.03 -2.44 5.97
CA ARG A 119 -8.17 -3.25 6.41
C ARG A 119 -9.31 -2.41 6.99
N ASP A 120 -8.97 -1.36 7.73
CA ASP A 120 -9.97 -0.46 8.31
C ASP A 120 -10.72 0.31 7.23
N PHE A 121 -10.01 0.77 6.19
CA PHE A 121 -10.62 1.37 5.01
C PHE A 121 -11.55 0.39 4.29
N ASP A 122 -11.10 -0.83 4.01
CA ASP A 122 -11.90 -1.88 3.36
C ASP A 122 -13.20 -2.15 4.10
N ARG A 123 -13.12 -2.23 5.44
CA ARG A 123 -14.27 -2.48 6.30
C ARG A 123 -15.33 -1.37 6.20
N VAL A 124 -14.92 -0.12 6.01
CA VAL A 124 -15.84 1.01 5.80
C VAL A 124 -16.43 0.98 4.39
N GLU A 125 -15.59 0.76 3.38
CA GLU A 125 -15.99 0.79 1.97
C GLU A 125 -16.93 -0.36 1.58
N LEU A 126 -16.69 -1.55 2.13
CA LEU A 126 -17.47 -2.76 1.87
C LEU A 126 -18.57 -3.01 2.91
N GLY A 127 -18.56 -2.27 4.03
CA GLY A 127 -19.57 -2.36 5.07
C GLY A 127 -20.95 -1.86 4.62
N GLN A 128 -21.94 -2.03 5.49
CA GLN A 128 -23.31 -1.59 5.21
C GLN A 128 -23.37 -0.07 4.94
N GLY A 129 -23.85 0.31 3.76
CA GLY A 129 -23.90 1.70 3.28
C GLY A 129 -22.58 2.24 2.73
N GLY A 130 -21.53 1.42 2.68
CA GLY A 130 -20.22 1.78 2.13
C GLY A 130 -20.25 2.06 0.63
N ASN A 131 -19.26 2.81 0.14
CA ASN A 131 -19.23 3.25 -1.26
C ASN A 131 -19.12 2.06 -2.23
N LEU A 132 -18.14 1.16 -2.02
CA LEU A 132 -18.03 -0.04 -2.83
C LEU A 132 -19.25 -0.94 -2.71
N GLN A 133 -19.83 -1.08 -1.52
CA GLN A 133 -21.05 -1.87 -1.35
C GLN A 133 -22.20 -1.34 -2.24
N LYS A 134 -22.43 -0.02 -2.24
CA LYS A 134 -23.45 0.62 -3.09
C LYS A 134 -23.19 0.41 -4.58
N LEU A 135 -21.93 0.52 -5.01
CA LEU A 135 -21.54 0.29 -6.40
C LEU A 135 -21.79 -1.15 -6.84
N ILE A 136 -21.47 -2.12 -5.98
CA ILE A 136 -21.78 -3.54 -6.23
C ILE A 136 -23.29 -3.74 -6.36
N LEU A 137 -24.08 -3.21 -5.43
CA LEU A 137 -25.55 -3.34 -5.47
C LEU A 137 -26.16 -2.69 -6.71
N ALA A 138 -25.68 -1.51 -7.10
CA ALA A 138 -26.13 -0.83 -8.32
C ALA A 138 -25.78 -1.65 -9.59
N LEU A 139 -24.62 -2.31 -9.62
CA LEU A 139 -24.22 -3.17 -10.73
C LEU A 139 -25.11 -4.41 -10.84
N VAL A 140 -25.40 -5.10 -9.73
CA VAL A 140 -26.13 -6.38 -9.76
C VAL A 140 -27.65 -6.22 -9.82
N ASN A 141 -28.20 -5.08 -9.37
CA ASN A 141 -29.65 -4.84 -9.34
C ASN A 141 -30.13 -3.83 -10.38
N GLY A 142 -29.25 -3.02 -10.97
CA GLY A 142 -29.61 -1.95 -11.90
C GLY A 142 -29.61 -2.36 -13.37
N GLY A 143 -29.57 -3.67 -13.64
CA GLY A 143 -29.45 -4.27 -14.96
C GLY A 143 -30.73 -4.87 -15.51
#